data_AF-A0A819QCT9-F1
#
_entry.id   AF-A0A819QCT9-F1
#
_cell.length_a   1.000
_cell.length_b   1.000
_cell.length_c   1.000
_cell.angle_alpha   90.00
_cell.angle_beta   90.00
_cell.angle_gamma   90.00
#
_symmetry.space_group_name_H-M   'P 1'
#
loop_
_entity.id
_entity.type
_entity.pdbx_description
1 polymer ?
#
loop_
_entity_poly.entity_id
_entity_poly.type
_entity_poly.pdbx_seq_one_letter_code
_entity_poly.pdbx_strand_id
1 'polypeptide(L)'
;MWLVQTVQNMAHNLFERGYKYILFCEIDEMVVPDPLKYPLGLMDYIKKAKEEVIRVNPYRIVHNNTLEPKLNLSKPIMPQRRYWVKDNGYDKPLLISKKIHWKVGFHACQEDSIQDKDLVMIHLQRMVHDFYMERATWKSKQNFKMEDLQRSWGTQHVLHGEKAEEWFFSVSGIVSEIPRQFRSASLF
;
A
#
# COMPACT_ATOMS: atom_id res chain seq x y z
N MET A 1 -3.18 -15.24 -13.28
CA MET A 1 -2.14 -14.21 -13.54
C MET A 1 -0.89 -14.58 -12.78
N TRP A 2 0.30 -14.54 -13.41
CA TRP A 2 1.55 -15.05 -12.84
C TRP A 2 1.85 -14.51 -11.44
N LEU A 3 1.78 -13.19 -11.24
CA LEU A 3 2.15 -12.55 -9.97
C LEU A 3 1.30 -13.05 -8.79
N VAL A 4 -0.03 -13.13 -8.97
CA VAL A 4 -0.95 -13.65 -7.94
C VAL A 4 -0.60 -15.09 -7.57
N GLN A 5 -0.36 -15.95 -8.57
CA GLN A 5 0.01 -17.34 -8.33
C GLN A 5 1.34 -17.47 -7.58
N THR A 6 2.33 -16.66 -7.95
CA THR A 6 3.64 -16.64 -7.30
C THR A 6 3.54 -16.25 -5.83
N VAL A 7 2.85 -15.14 -5.53
CA VAL A 7 2.66 -14.67 -4.15
C VAL A 7 1.85 -15.68 -3.33
N GLN A 8 0.78 -16.22 -3.91
CA GLN A 8 -0.05 -17.23 -3.26
C GLN A 8 0.74 -18.49 -2.91
N ASN A 9 1.48 -19.05 -3.87
CA ASN A 9 2.30 -20.23 -3.64
C ASN A 9 3.37 -19.96 -2.58
N MET A 10 3.99 -18.79 -2.59
CA MET A 10 4.98 -18.41 -1.58
C MET A 10 4.34 -18.34 -0.18
N ALA A 11 3.17 -17.73 -0.05
CA ALA A 11 2.44 -17.69 1.22
C ALA A 11 2.07 -19.11 1.69
N HIS A 12 1.56 -19.96 0.80
CA HIS A 12 1.19 -21.34 1.14
C HIS A 12 2.42 -22.16 1.59
N ASN A 13 3.56 -22.00 0.94
CA ASN A 13 4.82 -22.64 1.32
C ASN A 13 5.31 -22.15 2.70
N LEU A 14 5.13 -20.87 3.03
CA LEU A 14 5.49 -20.36 4.36
C LEU A 14 4.61 -20.98 5.45
N PHE A 15 3.30 -21.16 5.21
CA PHE A 15 2.45 -21.89 6.14
C PHE A 15 2.91 -23.33 6.34
N GLU A 16 3.30 -24.03 5.28
CA GLU A 16 3.84 -25.40 5.35
C GLU A 16 5.14 -25.48 6.15
N ARG A 17 5.92 -24.40 6.18
CA ARG A 17 7.13 -24.27 6.99
C ARG A 17 6.86 -23.86 8.45
N GLY A 18 5.59 -23.76 8.84
CA GLY A 18 5.17 -23.49 10.22
C GLY A 18 5.01 -22.01 10.59
N TYR A 19 5.07 -21.09 9.62
CA TYR A 19 4.74 -19.68 9.88
C TYR A 19 3.24 -19.56 10.14
N LYS A 20 2.86 -18.96 11.27
CA LYS A 20 1.44 -18.83 11.68
C LYS A 20 0.72 -17.65 11.05
N TYR A 21 1.46 -16.59 10.73
CA TYR A 21 0.95 -15.37 10.15
C TYR A 21 1.84 -14.95 8.99
N ILE A 22 1.21 -14.46 7.93
CA ILE A 22 1.89 -13.94 6.75
C ILE A 22 1.29 -12.56 6.47
N LEU A 23 2.18 -11.58 6.33
CA LEU A 23 1.84 -10.26 5.82
C LEU A 23 2.40 -10.14 4.41
N PHE A 24 1.54 -9.81 3.45
CA PHE A 24 1.95 -9.46 2.08
C PHE A 24 1.69 -7.97 1.85
N CYS A 25 2.64 -7.26 1.25
CA CYS A 25 2.44 -5.88 0.78
C CYS A 25 3.38 -5.60 -0.39
N GLU A 26 3.02 -4.64 -1.23
CA GLU A 26 3.86 -4.18 -2.33
C GLU A 26 4.99 -3.25 -1.82
N ILE A 27 6.02 -3.01 -2.64
CA ILE A 27 7.21 -2.24 -2.21
C ILE A 27 6.90 -0.78 -1.87
N ASP A 28 5.83 -0.22 -2.43
CA ASP A 28 5.32 1.11 -2.14
C ASP A 28 4.17 1.10 -1.12
N GLU A 29 4.02 0.03 -0.34
CA GLU A 29 3.01 -0.11 0.70
C GLU A 29 3.65 -0.37 2.07
N MET A 30 3.15 0.31 3.09
CA MET A 30 3.58 0.11 4.48
C MET A 30 2.36 -0.30 5.31
N VAL A 31 2.39 -1.48 5.92
CA VAL A 31 1.31 -1.94 6.79
C VAL A 31 1.72 -1.81 8.25
N VAL A 32 1.01 -0.95 8.97
CA VAL A 32 1.31 -0.57 10.36
C VAL A 32 0.03 -0.56 11.18
N PRO A 33 -0.01 -1.20 12.36
CA PRO A 33 -1.14 -1.01 13.25
C PRO A 33 -1.11 0.39 13.88
N ASP A 34 -2.25 0.85 14.43
CA ASP A 34 -2.32 2.13 15.15
C ASP A 34 -1.30 2.16 16.31
N PRO A 35 -0.24 3.00 16.24
CA PRO A 35 0.83 3.00 17.22
C PRO A 35 0.38 3.38 18.63
N LEU A 36 -0.74 4.07 18.79
CA LEU A 36 -1.28 4.38 20.12
C LEU A 36 -1.94 3.16 20.78
N LYS A 37 -2.56 2.29 19.97
CA LYS A 37 -3.23 1.08 20.45
C LYS A 37 -2.30 -0.13 20.52
N TYR A 38 -1.29 -0.16 19.65
CA TYR A 38 -0.34 -1.24 19.49
C TYR A 38 1.10 -0.71 19.55
N PRO A 39 1.58 -0.28 20.73
CA PRO A 39 2.87 0.39 20.86
C PRO A 39 4.07 -0.52 20.57
N LEU A 40 3.89 -1.85 20.58
CA LEU A 40 4.92 -2.83 20.17
C LEU A 40 4.74 -3.28 18.70
N GLY A 41 3.98 -2.52 17.92
CA GLY A 41 3.81 -2.72 16.48
C GLY A 41 3.02 -3.97 16.11
N LEU A 42 3.34 -4.53 14.93
CA LEU A 42 2.58 -5.61 14.30
C LEU A 42 2.47 -6.87 15.18
N MET A 43 3.48 -7.17 15.98
CA MET A 43 3.47 -8.32 16.87
C MET A 43 2.43 -8.20 17.99
N ASP A 44 2.21 -6.99 18.54
CA ASP A 44 1.15 -6.76 19.52
C ASP A 44 -0.23 -6.83 18.86
N TYR A 45 -0.34 -6.31 17.64
CA TYR A 45 -1.55 -6.43 16.84
C TYR A 45 -1.93 -7.90 16.59
N ILE A 46 -1.00 -8.70 16.09
CA ILE A 46 -1.21 -10.12 15.77
C ILE A 46 -1.66 -10.93 17.00
N LYS A 47 -1.11 -10.65 18.19
CA LYS A 47 -1.50 -11.34 19.43
C LYS A 47 -2.96 -11.09 19.84
N LYS A 48 -3.54 -9.98 19.40
CA LYS A 48 -4.92 -9.54 19.72
C LYS A 48 -5.89 -9.82 18.57
N ALA A 49 -5.38 -10.04 17.36
CA ALA A 49 -6.16 -10.37 16.18
C ALA A 49 -6.96 -11.67 16.40
N LYS A 50 -8.26 -11.62 16.13
CA LYS A 50 -9.17 -12.77 16.25
C LYS A 50 -9.48 -13.43 14.91
N GLU A 51 -9.27 -12.68 13.84
CA GLU A 51 -9.72 -13.00 12.50
C GLU A 51 -8.57 -13.55 11.67
N GLU A 52 -8.85 -14.52 10.81
CA GLU A 52 -7.81 -15.23 10.06
C GLU A 52 -7.36 -14.49 8.79
N VAL A 53 -8.20 -13.60 8.27
CA VAL A 53 -7.94 -12.83 7.05
C VAL A 53 -8.36 -11.39 7.28
N ILE A 54 -7.38 -10.54 7.49
CA ILE A 54 -7.58 -9.15 7.87
C ILE A 54 -7.26 -8.26 6.68
N ARG A 55 -8.25 -7.46 6.30
CA ARG A 55 -8.08 -6.39 5.34
C ARG A 55 -7.67 -5.10 6.04
N VAL A 56 -6.83 -4.35 5.36
CA VAL A 56 -6.24 -3.12 5.90
C VAL A 56 -7.20 -1.95 5.82
N ASN A 57 -6.94 -0.93 6.64
CA ASN A 57 -7.51 0.40 6.56
C ASN A 57 -6.60 1.27 5.66
N PRO A 58 -6.84 1.38 4.34
CA PRO A 58 -5.91 2.03 3.40
C PRO A 58 -5.96 3.56 3.43
N TYR A 59 -4.77 4.16 3.36
CA TYR A 59 -4.54 5.58 3.11
C TYR A 59 -3.41 5.73 2.10
N ARG A 60 -3.46 6.79 1.31
CA ARG A 60 -2.40 7.17 0.37
C ARG A 60 -1.84 8.52 0.74
N ILE A 61 -0.52 8.64 0.79
CA ILE A 61 0.14 9.95 0.98
C ILE A 61 -0.17 10.87 -0.21
N VAL A 62 -0.48 12.12 0.10
CA VAL A 62 -0.66 13.19 -0.89
C VAL A 62 0.44 14.21 -0.66
N HIS A 63 1.35 14.34 -1.62
CA HIS A 63 2.40 15.35 -1.56
C HIS A 63 1.84 16.72 -1.96
N ASN A 64 1.87 17.68 -1.04
CA ASN A 64 1.60 19.08 -1.33
C ASN A 64 2.92 19.79 -1.65
N ASN A 65 3.29 19.83 -2.93
CA ASN A 65 4.55 20.43 -3.40
C ASN A 65 4.69 21.94 -3.13
N THR A 66 3.61 22.62 -2.72
CA THR A 66 3.62 24.05 -2.37
C THR A 66 3.94 24.26 -0.89
N LEU A 67 3.57 23.32 -0.01
CA LEU A 67 3.75 23.42 1.44
C LEU A 67 4.85 22.49 1.98
N GLU A 68 5.10 21.37 1.31
CA GLU A 68 6.03 20.35 1.74
C GLU A 68 7.33 20.46 0.94
N PRO A 69 8.50 20.46 1.62
CA PRO A 69 9.77 20.55 0.92
C PRO A 69 10.08 19.25 0.16
N LYS A 70 11.10 19.35 -0.71
CA LYS A 70 11.73 18.17 -1.32
C LYS A 70 12.11 17.16 -0.25
N LEU A 71 11.92 15.88 -0.57
CA LEU A 71 12.23 14.80 0.37
C LEU A 71 13.73 14.75 0.63
N ASN A 72 14.13 14.77 1.91
CA ASN A 72 15.48 14.46 2.32
C ASN A 72 15.56 12.97 2.69
N LEU A 73 16.26 12.18 1.86
CA LEU A 73 16.46 10.74 2.07
C LEU A 73 17.37 10.40 3.27
N SER A 74 18.08 11.39 3.84
CA SER A 74 18.85 11.21 5.07
C SER A 74 17.97 11.29 6.33
N LYS A 75 16.66 11.49 6.18
CA LYS A 75 15.69 11.61 7.28
C LYS A 75 14.52 10.66 7.04
N PRO A 76 13.82 10.22 8.12
CA PRO A 76 12.59 9.45 8.00
C PRO A 76 11.55 10.09 7.08
N ILE A 77 10.86 9.28 6.29
CA ILE A 77 9.88 9.76 5.29
C ILE A 77 8.64 10.35 5.96
N MET A 78 8.07 9.65 6.93
CA MET A 78 6.74 9.98 7.49
C MET A 78 6.66 11.37 8.16
N PRO A 79 7.66 11.84 8.93
CA PRO A 79 7.64 13.21 9.46
C PRO A 79 7.67 14.30 8.39
N GLN A 80 8.17 13.98 7.18
CA GLN A 80 8.29 14.92 6.06
C GLN A 80 6.99 15.01 5.24
N ARG A 81 5.97 14.21 5.58
CA ARG A 81 4.66 14.18 4.92
C ARG A 81 3.55 14.46 5.91
N ARG A 82 2.65 15.35 5.54
CA ARG A 82 1.58 15.86 6.39
C ARG A 82 0.22 15.35 5.97
N TYR A 83 0.01 15.05 4.69
CA TYR A 83 -1.32 14.78 4.17
C TYR A 83 -1.47 13.37 3.61
N TRP A 84 -2.66 12.80 3.82
CA TRP A 84 -3.09 11.58 3.19
C TRP A 84 -4.58 11.64 2.82
N VAL A 85 -5.02 10.68 2.03
CA VAL A 85 -6.42 10.49 1.67
C VAL A 85 -6.79 9.02 1.86
N LYS A 86 -8.00 8.78 2.34
CA LYS A 86 -8.56 7.44 2.43
C LYS A 86 -8.75 6.86 1.03
N ASP A 87 -8.24 5.66 0.78
CA ASP A 87 -8.39 5.01 -0.54
C ASP A 87 -8.97 3.60 -0.40
N ASN A 88 -10.31 3.52 -0.35
CA ASN A 88 -11.03 2.26 -0.20
C ASN A 88 -10.78 1.26 -1.33
N GLY A 89 -10.21 1.68 -2.46
CA GLY A 89 -9.75 0.77 -3.51
C GLY A 89 -8.63 -0.17 -3.04
N TYR A 90 -7.91 0.18 -1.97
CA TYR A 90 -6.77 -0.59 -1.44
C TYR A 90 -7.09 -1.29 -0.11
N ASP A 91 -8.36 -1.59 0.17
CA ASP A 91 -8.81 -2.41 1.32
C ASP A 91 -8.47 -3.89 1.09
N LYS A 92 -7.16 -4.18 0.98
CA LYS A 92 -6.61 -5.47 0.56
C LYS A 92 -6.52 -6.44 1.76
N PRO A 93 -6.85 -7.73 1.59
CA PRO A 93 -6.58 -8.78 2.58
C PRO A 93 -5.08 -9.09 2.64
N LEU A 94 -4.34 -8.40 3.51
CA LEU A 94 -2.87 -8.43 3.53
C LEU A 94 -2.29 -9.26 4.67
N LEU A 95 -2.96 -9.34 5.82
CA LEU A 95 -2.54 -10.15 6.96
C LEU A 95 -3.40 -11.41 7.06
N ILE A 96 -2.76 -12.57 6.96
CA ILE A 96 -3.42 -13.87 6.93
C ILE A 96 -2.81 -14.86 7.90
N SER A 97 -3.64 -15.71 8.51
CA SER A 97 -3.23 -16.85 9.33
C SER A 97 -3.70 -18.20 8.78
N LYS A 98 -4.24 -18.20 7.55
CA LYS A 98 -4.56 -19.40 6.78
C LYS A 98 -4.23 -19.21 5.30
N LYS A 99 -4.14 -20.32 4.57
CA LYS A 99 -4.03 -20.30 3.10
C LYS A 99 -5.28 -19.64 2.52
N ILE A 100 -5.08 -18.69 1.61
CA ILE A 100 -6.16 -18.00 0.89
C ILE A 100 -5.91 -17.96 -0.62
N HIS A 101 -6.94 -17.55 -1.37
CA HIS A 101 -6.89 -17.35 -2.82
C HIS A 101 -7.14 -15.89 -3.16
N TRP A 102 -6.05 -15.14 -3.41
CA TRP A 102 -6.17 -13.75 -3.85
C TRP A 102 -6.77 -13.65 -5.25
N LYS A 103 -7.59 -12.62 -5.46
CA LYS A 103 -8.06 -12.21 -6.78
C LYS A 103 -7.01 -11.33 -7.46
N VAL A 104 -7.20 -11.10 -8.77
CA VAL A 104 -6.35 -10.22 -9.58
C VAL A 104 -6.19 -8.84 -8.91
N GLY A 105 -4.94 -8.39 -8.79
CA GLY A 105 -4.57 -7.12 -8.15
C GLY A 105 -4.57 -7.16 -6.61
N PHE A 106 -4.80 -8.31 -5.98
CA PHE A 106 -4.79 -8.50 -4.53
C PHE A 106 -5.85 -7.69 -3.76
N HIS A 107 -6.79 -7.03 -4.44
CA HIS A 107 -7.86 -6.22 -3.85
C HIS A 107 -8.93 -7.02 -3.10
N ALA A 108 -8.94 -8.34 -3.26
CA ALA A 108 -9.88 -9.24 -2.61
C ALA A 108 -9.31 -10.66 -2.57
N CYS A 109 -9.95 -11.53 -1.79
CA CYS A 109 -9.73 -12.97 -1.78
C CYS A 109 -11.05 -13.72 -2.01
N GLN A 110 -10.99 -15.05 -2.13
CA GLN A 110 -12.20 -15.91 -2.19
C GLN A 110 -12.79 -16.15 -0.81
N GLU A 111 -11.94 -16.15 0.21
CA GLU A 111 -12.28 -16.42 1.60
C GLU A 111 -12.91 -15.20 2.27
N ASP A 112 -13.67 -15.48 3.34
CA ASP A 112 -14.18 -14.43 4.22
C ASP A 112 -13.03 -13.63 4.81
N SER A 113 -13.19 -12.32 4.77
CA SER A 113 -12.21 -11.36 5.24
C SER A 113 -12.90 -10.13 5.81
N ILE A 114 -12.26 -9.51 6.78
CA ILE A 114 -12.81 -8.37 7.51
C ILE A 114 -11.81 -7.23 7.51
N GLN A 115 -12.29 -6.02 7.23
CA GLN A 115 -11.48 -4.83 7.40
C GLN A 115 -11.32 -4.51 8.88
N ASP A 116 -10.08 -4.34 9.31
CA ASP A 116 -9.78 -3.78 10.63
C ASP A 116 -9.25 -2.34 10.48
N LYS A 117 -9.92 -1.42 11.18
CA LYS A 117 -9.61 0.01 11.23
C LYS A 117 -8.22 0.26 11.80
N ASP A 118 -7.76 -0.66 12.64
CA ASP A 118 -6.56 -0.51 13.42
C ASP A 118 -5.32 -1.04 12.70
N LEU A 119 -5.47 -1.77 11.58
CA LEU A 119 -4.37 -2.19 10.72
C LEU A 119 -4.30 -1.29 9.48
N VAL A 120 -3.50 -0.24 9.54
CA VAL A 120 -3.42 0.79 8.50
C VAL A 120 -2.43 0.38 7.41
N MET A 121 -2.82 0.56 6.14
CA MET A 121 -1.87 0.49 5.02
C MET A 121 -1.65 1.90 4.47
N ILE A 122 -0.40 2.31 4.36
CA ILE A 122 0.03 3.61 3.84
C ILE A 122 0.67 3.39 2.47
N HIS A 123 0.04 3.91 1.43
CA HIS A 123 0.51 3.82 0.05
C HIS A 123 1.41 5.00 -0.28
N LEU A 124 2.63 4.70 -0.74
CA LEU A 124 3.72 5.64 -0.94
C LEU A 124 3.88 6.11 -2.38
N GLN A 125 3.14 5.56 -3.33
CA GLN A 125 3.33 5.87 -4.76
C GLN A 125 3.28 7.37 -5.11
N ARG A 126 2.57 8.18 -4.32
CA ARG A 126 2.47 9.63 -4.50
C ARG A 126 3.15 10.45 -3.40
N MET A 127 4.06 9.82 -2.65
CA MET A 127 4.75 10.48 -1.54
C MET A 127 5.72 11.56 -2.02
N VAL A 128 6.31 11.43 -3.21
CA VAL A 128 7.17 12.47 -3.80
C VAL A 128 6.78 12.64 -5.26
N HIS A 129 6.55 13.89 -5.65
CA HIS A 129 6.21 14.24 -7.04
C HIS A 129 7.36 13.89 -7.99
N ASP A 130 8.57 14.40 -7.74
CA ASP A 130 9.77 14.14 -8.54
C ASP A 130 9.98 12.62 -8.79
N PHE A 131 9.95 11.80 -7.74
CA PHE A 131 10.12 10.33 -7.89
C PHE A 131 9.00 9.68 -8.69
N TYR A 132 7.75 10.13 -8.51
CA TYR A 132 6.64 9.62 -9.28
C TYR A 132 6.84 9.94 -10.77
N MET A 133 7.23 11.17 -11.11
CA MET A 133 7.41 11.62 -12.50
C MET A 133 8.59 10.93 -13.18
N GLU A 134 9.71 10.74 -12.47
CA GLU A 134 10.85 9.95 -12.96
C GLU A 134 10.43 8.50 -13.25
N ARG A 135 9.72 7.87 -12.30
CA ARG A 135 9.21 6.50 -12.47
C ARG A 135 8.21 6.41 -13.62
N ALA A 136 7.30 7.37 -13.77
CA ALA A 136 6.31 7.41 -14.85
C ALA A 136 7.01 7.51 -16.22
N THR A 137 8.00 8.40 -16.33
CA THR A 137 8.84 8.56 -17.54
C THR A 137 9.64 7.31 -17.87
N TRP A 138 10.19 6.63 -16.86
CA TRP A 138 10.91 5.38 -17.06
C TRP A 138 9.95 4.25 -17.49
N LYS A 139 8.80 4.14 -16.82
CA LYS A 139 7.80 3.12 -17.14
C LYS A 139 7.20 3.31 -18.53
N SER A 140 6.92 4.52 -18.98
CA SER A 140 6.34 4.77 -20.30
C SER A 140 7.21 4.33 -21.47
N LYS A 141 8.50 4.03 -21.22
CA LYS A 141 9.46 3.50 -22.19
C LYS A 141 9.56 1.97 -22.16
N GLN A 142 8.87 1.30 -21.25
CA GLN A 142 8.90 -0.16 -21.12
C GLN A 142 7.85 -0.81 -22.02
N ASN A 143 8.13 -2.05 -22.44
CA ASN A 143 7.17 -2.86 -23.18
C ASN A 143 6.16 -3.49 -22.23
N PHE A 144 4.92 -3.01 -22.27
CA PHE A 144 3.80 -3.63 -21.54
C PHE A 144 3.18 -4.75 -22.38
N LYS A 145 2.63 -5.76 -21.71
CA LYS A 145 1.89 -6.82 -22.39
C LYS A 145 0.63 -6.22 -23.02
N MET A 146 0.40 -6.51 -24.29
CA MET A 146 -0.77 -6.01 -25.01
C MET A 146 -2.10 -6.40 -24.36
N GLU A 147 -2.16 -7.59 -23.74
CA GLU A 147 -3.34 -8.04 -23.00
C GLU A 147 -3.66 -7.12 -21.80
N ASP A 148 -2.64 -6.67 -21.06
CA ASP A 148 -2.84 -5.77 -19.92
C ASP A 148 -3.37 -4.40 -20.39
N LEU A 149 -2.84 -3.90 -21.50
CA LEU A 149 -3.30 -2.65 -22.12
C LEU A 149 -4.76 -2.76 -22.60
N GLN A 150 -5.12 -3.85 -23.28
CA GLN A 150 -6.49 -4.09 -23.75
C GLN A 150 -7.49 -4.19 -22.60
N ARG A 151 -7.08 -4.78 -21.47
CA ARG A 151 -7.91 -4.90 -20.26
C ARG A 151 -7.87 -3.67 -19.36
N SER A 152 -7.12 -2.63 -19.74
CA SER A 152 -6.90 -1.44 -18.91
C SER A 152 -6.33 -1.78 -17.52
N TRP A 153 -5.53 -2.83 -17.41
CA TRP A 153 -4.85 -3.20 -16.17
C TRP A 153 -3.57 -2.40 -16.01
N GLY A 154 -3.41 -1.77 -14.84
CA GLY A 154 -2.20 -1.02 -14.52
C GLY A 154 -1.99 0.21 -15.41
N THR A 155 -3.04 0.79 -15.99
CA THR A 155 -2.95 1.95 -16.90
C THR A 155 -2.29 3.17 -16.26
N GLN A 156 -2.37 3.32 -14.94
CA GLN A 156 -1.63 4.33 -14.18
C GLN A 156 -0.11 4.20 -14.30
N HIS A 157 0.41 3.04 -14.73
CA HIS A 157 1.82 2.78 -14.91
C HIS A 157 2.35 3.19 -16.29
N VAL A 158 1.49 3.43 -17.27
CA VAL A 158 1.90 3.85 -18.62
C VAL A 158 1.74 5.34 -18.87
N LEU A 159 1.22 6.07 -17.88
CA LEU A 159 1.06 7.52 -17.97
C LEU A 159 2.43 8.22 -18.06
N HIS A 160 2.46 9.31 -18.83
CA HIS A 160 3.63 10.18 -18.97
C HIS A 160 3.20 11.62 -19.27
N GLY A 161 4.13 12.57 -19.07
CA GLY A 161 3.88 13.99 -19.33
C GLY A 161 2.70 14.54 -18.52
N GLU A 162 1.87 15.36 -19.17
CA GLU A 162 0.72 16.02 -18.54
C GLU A 162 -0.28 15.03 -17.91
N LYS A 163 -0.51 13.87 -18.54
CA LYS A 163 -1.41 12.85 -17.97
C LYS A 163 -0.89 12.26 -16.66
N ALA A 164 0.43 12.12 -16.52
CA ALA A 164 1.03 11.67 -15.27
C ALA A 164 0.93 12.77 -14.19
N GLU A 165 1.10 14.03 -14.57
CA GLU A 165 0.95 15.20 -13.69
C GLU A 165 -0.48 15.31 -13.15
N GLU A 166 -1.47 15.32 -14.05
CA GLU A 166 -2.90 15.34 -13.72
C GLU A 166 -3.26 14.16 -12.81
N TRP A 167 -2.76 12.98 -13.14
CA TRP A 167 -3.01 11.80 -12.31
C TRP A 167 -2.39 11.99 -10.93
N PHE A 168 -1.14 12.46 -10.80
CA PHE A 168 -0.49 12.65 -9.49
C PHE A 168 -1.32 13.56 -8.56
N PHE A 169 -1.85 14.67 -9.07
CA PHE A 169 -2.64 15.62 -8.29
C PHE A 169 -4.13 15.25 -8.19
N SER A 170 -4.62 14.33 -9.02
CA SER A 170 -5.98 13.82 -8.97
C SER A 170 -6.24 13.05 -7.67
N VAL A 171 -6.87 13.71 -6.70
CA VAL A 171 -7.25 13.10 -5.42
C VAL A 171 -8.76 12.97 -5.35
N SER A 172 -9.26 11.75 -5.24
CA SER A 172 -10.65 11.47 -4.87
C SER A 172 -10.76 11.30 -3.36
N GLY A 173 -11.73 11.99 -2.75
CA GLY A 173 -12.00 11.90 -1.30
C GLY A 173 -11.46 13.08 -0.49
N ILE A 174 -11.58 12.96 0.83
CA ILE A 174 -11.22 14.03 1.76
C ILE A 174 -9.75 13.89 2.15
N VAL A 175 -8.93 14.84 1.72
CA VAL A 175 -7.55 14.98 2.20
C VAL A 175 -7.59 15.42 3.66
N SER A 176 -6.81 14.74 4.49
CA SER A 176 -6.67 15.05 5.91
C SER A 176 -5.22 15.00 6.34
N GLU A 177 -4.92 15.58 7.50
CA GLU A 177 -3.61 15.41 8.09
C GLU A 177 -3.39 13.97 8.56
N ILE A 178 -2.19 13.45 8.32
CA ILE A 178 -1.74 12.18 8.88
C ILE A 178 -1.68 12.37 10.41
N PRO A 179 -2.39 11.52 11.19
CA PRO A 179 -2.37 11.59 12.64
C PRO A 179 -0.94 11.48 13.17
N ARG A 180 -0.65 12.24 14.24
CA ARG A 180 0.71 12.41 14.76
C ARG A 180 1.40 11.08 15.05
N GLN A 181 0.66 10.08 15.52
CA GLN A 181 1.22 8.77 15.81
C GLN A 181 1.78 8.05 14.59
N PHE A 182 1.23 8.28 13.38
CA PHE A 182 1.76 7.72 12.13
C PHE A 182 2.87 8.58 11.51
N ARG A 183 3.12 9.78 12.03
CA ARG A 183 4.19 10.70 11.60
C ARG A 183 5.42 10.67 12.50
N SER A 184 5.45 9.87 13.56
CA SER A 184 6.61 9.84 14.45
C SER A 184 7.82 9.19 13.77
N ALA A 185 9.02 9.70 14.06
CA ALA A 185 10.28 9.14 13.57
C ALA A 185 10.58 7.74 14.14
N SER A 186 9.80 7.27 15.12
CA SER A 186 9.98 5.96 15.74
C SER A 186 9.42 4.81 14.91
N LEU A 187 8.68 5.11 13.84
CA LEU A 187 8.09 4.07 12.99
C LEU A 187 9.02 3.67 11.85
N PHE A 188 9.96 4.53 11.42
CA PHE A 188 10.87 4.31 10.30
C PHE A 188 12.12 5.18 10.41
#